data_AF-A0A383D3Z9-F1
#
_entry.id   AF-A0A383D3Z9-F1
#
_cell.length_a   1.000
_cell.length_b   1.000
_cell.length_c   1.000
_cell.angle_alpha   90.00
_cell.angle_beta   90.00
_cell.angle_gamma   90.00
#
_symmetry.space_group_name_H-M   'P 1'
#
loop_
_entity.id
_entity.type
_entity.pdbx_description
1 polymer ?
#
loop_
_entity_poly.entity_id
_entity_poly.type
_entity_poly.pdbx_seq_one_letter_code
_entity_poly.pdbx_strand_id
1 'polypeptide(L)'
;MLKKILLIGSLTKHEAHGVSLGFESLIDGFKLTNCDVRVIDTKGFHDSKKIGSFVFGRAMISLKCVLIAWGTIPSRQSIYMTISLSRFGFIRDMLVIWAAWLMRKRIVLHLKGGGYKIFYSQQSKWLQYVIAVTLSLSTHIVVLGDLLREQFDFVSGINDKLKVVPNGLTKD
;
A
#
# COMPACT_ATOMS: atom_id res chain seq x y z
N MET A 1 -7.57 -20.94 -14.28
CA MET A 1 -7.56 -20.71 -12.81
C MET A 1 -7.69 -19.22 -12.54
N LEU A 2 -8.60 -18.78 -11.66
CA LEU A 2 -8.78 -17.36 -11.34
C LEU A 2 -7.51 -16.79 -10.70
N LYS A 3 -7.11 -15.59 -11.11
CA LYS A 3 -5.98 -14.89 -10.46
C LYS A 3 -6.41 -14.49 -9.05
N LYS A 4 -5.65 -14.94 -8.05
CA LYS A 4 -5.92 -14.65 -6.64
C LYS A 4 -5.10 -13.43 -6.19
N ILE A 5 -5.78 -12.34 -5.89
CA ILE A 5 -5.17 -11.03 -5.60
C ILE A 5 -5.53 -10.59 -4.18
N LEU A 6 -4.57 -10.05 -3.47
CA LEU A 6 -4.75 -9.37 -2.18
C LEU A 6 -4.62 -7.86 -2.39
N LEU A 7 -5.65 -7.09 -2.06
CA LEU A 7 -5.64 -5.63 -2.08
C LEU A 7 -5.51 -5.11 -0.65
N ILE A 8 -4.57 -4.21 -0.40
CA ILE A 8 -4.31 -3.63 0.92
C ILE A 8 -4.27 -2.10 0.79
N GLY A 9 -5.16 -1.41 1.48
CA GLY A 9 -5.24 0.04 1.39
C GLY A 9 -6.23 0.64 2.37
N SER A 10 -6.46 1.94 2.30
CA SER A 10 -7.42 2.62 3.19
C SER A 10 -8.79 2.73 2.53
N LEU A 11 -9.86 2.35 3.22
CA LEU A 11 -11.23 2.60 2.79
C LEU A 11 -11.77 3.94 3.33
N THR A 12 -12.90 4.42 2.82
CA THR A 12 -13.51 5.72 3.14
C THR A 12 -14.39 5.73 4.38
N LYS A 13 -14.57 4.59 5.07
CA LYS A 13 -15.57 4.33 6.13
C LYS A 13 -15.92 5.47 7.12
N HIS A 14 -15.03 6.44 7.37
CA HIS A 14 -15.33 7.61 8.20
C HIS A 14 -14.86 8.97 7.65
N GLU A 15 -13.94 9.02 6.67
CA GLU A 15 -13.40 10.30 6.13
C GLU A 15 -12.95 10.11 4.66
N ALA A 16 -13.62 10.81 3.74
CA ALA A 16 -13.30 10.79 2.31
C ALA A 16 -11.99 11.53 2.02
N HIS A 17 -10.89 10.78 1.94
CA HIS A 17 -9.62 11.26 1.41
C HIS A 17 -9.44 10.73 -0.02
N GLY A 18 -8.79 11.49 -0.90
CA GLY A 18 -8.55 11.08 -2.30
C GLY A 18 -7.85 9.73 -2.44
N VAL A 19 -7.00 9.35 -1.48
CA VAL A 19 -6.36 8.03 -1.41
C VAL A 19 -7.37 6.91 -1.19
N SER A 20 -8.34 7.11 -0.28
CA SER A 20 -9.37 6.13 0.04
C SER A 20 -10.37 5.96 -1.11
N LEU A 21 -10.86 7.07 -1.68
CA LEU A 21 -11.74 7.03 -2.86
C LEU A 21 -11.07 6.34 -4.05
N GLY A 22 -9.80 6.68 -4.30
CA GLY A 22 -9.01 6.06 -5.36
C GLY A 22 -8.73 4.58 -5.14
N PHE A 23 -8.76 4.09 -3.90
CA PHE A 23 -8.61 2.66 -3.57
C PHE A 23 -9.95 1.91 -3.71
N GLU A 24 -11.07 2.54 -3.35
CA GLU A 24 -12.41 1.98 -3.56
C GLU A 24 -12.75 1.82 -5.04
N SER A 25 -12.49 2.85 -5.85
CA SER A 25 -12.63 2.76 -7.30
C SER A 25 -11.78 1.62 -7.90
N LEU A 26 -10.59 1.38 -7.36
CA LEU A 26 -9.75 0.25 -7.76
C LEU A 26 -10.39 -1.10 -7.38
N ILE A 27 -10.93 -1.22 -6.17
CA ILE A 27 -11.62 -2.43 -5.72
C ILE A 27 -12.81 -2.72 -6.64
N ASP A 28 -13.61 -1.71 -6.98
CA ASP A 28 -14.77 -1.87 -7.85
C ASP A 28 -14.36 -2.26 -9.27
N GLY A 29 -13.28 -1.68 -9.81
CA GLY A 29 -12.68 -2.14 -11.06
C GLY A 29 -12.29 -3.62 -11.03
N PHE A 30 -11.70 -4.09 -9.93
CA PHE A 30 -11.33 -5.50 -9.76
C PHE A 30 -12.55 -6.44 -9.61
N LYS A 31 -13.65 -5.99 -9.00
CA LYS A 31 -14.90 -6.78 -8.90
C LYS A 31 -15.52 -7.06 -10.28
N LEU A 32 -15.32 -6.17 -11.24
CA LEU A 32 -15.76 -6.34 -12.63
C LEU A 32 -14.87 -7.31 -13.42
N THR A 33 -13.72 -7.71 -12.86
CA THR A 33 -12.82 -8.68 -13.49
C THR A 33 -13.05 -10.08 -12.95
N ASN A 34 -12.67 -11.10 -13.73
CA ASN A 34 -12.71 -12.49 -13.30
C ASN A 34 -11.51 -12.85 -12.39
N CYS A 35 -11.37 -12.16 -11.26
CA CYS A 35 -10.31 -12.35 -10.26
C CYS A 35 -10.89 -12.67 -8.88
N ASP A 36 -10.21 -13.51 -8.10
CA ASP A 36 -10.53 -13.74 -6.68
C ASP A 36 -9.79 -12.68 -5.84
N VAL A 37 -10.53 -11.69 -5.38
CA VAL A 37 -10.02 -10.48 -4.73
C VAL A 37 -10.34 -10.51 -3.26
N ARG A 38 -9.31 -10.44 -2.41
CA ARG A 38 -9.46 -10.23 -0.97
C ARG A 38 -8.95 -8.85 -0.60
N VAL A 39 -9.73 -8.11 0.18
CA VAL A 39 -9.39 -6.73 0.59
C VAL A 39 -9.06 -6.70 2.08
N ILE A 40 -7.98 -6.00 2.43
CA ILE A 40 -7.62 -5.66 3.80
C ILE A 40 -7.64 -4.14 3.92
N ASP A 41 -8.51 -3.64 4.82
CA ASP A 41 -8.57 -2.23 5.16
C ASP A 41 -7.53 -1.89 6.23
N THR A 42 -6.68 -0.93 5.92
CA THR A 42 -5.61 -0.44 6.79
C THR A 42 -6.07 0.57 7.83
N LYS A 43 -7.30 1.11 7.72
CA LYS A 43 -7.92 1.98 8.72
C LYS A 43 -8.85 1.23 9.68
N GLY A 44 -9.00 -0.10 9.53
CA GLY A 44 -10.16 -0.87 9.99
C GLY A 44 -10.50 -0.89 11.50
N PHE A 45 -11.82 -0.93 11.76
CA PHE A 45 -12.59 -1.12 13.00
C PHE A 45 -12.46 -0.02 14.06
N HIS A 46 -12.99 1.18 13.78
CA HIS A 46 -13.38 2.08 14.85
C HIS A 46 -14.65 1.54 15.52
N ASP A 47 -14.47 0.87 16.66
CA ASP A 47 -15.51 0.85 17.68
C ASP A 47 -15.14 1.94 18.70
N SER A 48 -15.96 2.97 18.74
CA SER A 48 -15.77 4.18 19.53
C SER A 48 -15.80 3.86 21.02
N LYS A 49 -14.66 3.97 21.72
CA LYS A 49 -14.54 4.41 23.14
C LYS A 49 -13.12 4.21 23.66
N LYS A 50 -12.34 5.31 23.73
CA LYS A 50 -11.58 5.78 24.92
C LYS A 50 -10.54 6.84 24.50
N ILE A 51 -10.76 8.05 25.02
CA ILE A 51 -9.92 9.24 24.84
C ILE A 51 -8.66 9.04 25.69
N GLY A 52 -7.55 8.67 25.05
CA GLY A 52 -6.28 8.32 25.71
C GLY A 52 -5.48 7.22 24.99
N SER A 53 -6.12 6.44 24.11
CA SER A 53 -5.55 5.26 23.44
C SER A 53 -5.15 5.48 21.97
N PHE A 54 -5.11 6.73 21.48
CA PHE A 54 -5.03 7.03 20.04
C PHE A 54 -3.75 6.51 19.34
N VAL A 55 -2.60 6.45 20.03
CA VAL A 55 -1.36 5.90 19.45
C VAL A 55 -1.34 4.38 19.53
N PHE A 56 -1.68 3.82 20.70
CA PHE A 56 -1.66 2.37 20.91
C PHE A 56 -2.74 1.64 20.09
N GLY A 57 -3.92 2.23 19.96
CA GLY A 57 -5.00 1.72 19.09
C GLY A 57 -4.57 1.67 17.62
N ARG A 58 -3.92 2.73 17.11
CA ARG A 58 -3.38 2.76 15.74
C ARG A 58 -2.28 1.72 15.51
N ALA A 59 -1.41 1.52 16.49
CA ALA A 59 -0.37 0.48 16.44
C ALA A 59 -0.99 -0.92 16.43
N MET A 60 -2.00 -1.17 17.28
CA MET A 60 -2.70 -2.45 17.34
C MET A 60 -3.46 -2.75 16.05
N ILE A 61 -4.13 -1.76 15.45
CA ILE A 61 -4.77 -1.88 14.14
C ILE A 61 -3.74 -2.24 13.08
N SER A 62 -2.61 -1.53 13.06
CA SER A 62 -1.53 -1.79 12.10
C SER A 62 -0.96 -3.21 12.26
N LEU A 63 -0.75 -3.67 13.50
CA LEU A 63 -0.28 -5.03 13.79
C LEU A 63 -1.31 -6.08 13.34
N LYS A 64 -2.60 -5.89 13.64
CA LYS A 64 -3.67 -6.77 13.17
C LYS A 64 -3.70 -6.85 11.65
N CYS A 65 -3.58 -5.72 10.94
CA CYS A 65 -3.48 -5.70 9.49
C CYS A 65 -2.31 -6.54 8.98
N VAL A 66 -1.13 -6.43 9.61
CA VAL A 66 0.06 -7.23 9.27
C VAL A 66 -0.21 -8.72 9.47
N LEU A 67 -0.76 -9.13 10.62
CA LEU A 67 -1.03 -10.53 10.92
C LEU A 67 -2.07 -11.14 9.96
N ILE A 68 -3.14 -10.41 9.66
CA ILE A 68 -4.17 -10.83 8.69
C ILE A 68 -3.55 -10.93 7.28
N ALA A 69 -2.71 -9.97 6.90
CA ALA A 69 -2.00 -10.02 5.63
C ALA A 69 -1.10 -11.26 5.57
N TRP A 70 -0.26 -11.50 6.57
CA TRP A 70 0.63 -12.66 6.65
C TRP A 70 -0.12 -13.99 6.55
N GLY A 71 -1.26 -14.15 7.22
CA GLY A 71 -2.09 -15.36 7.07
C GLY A 71 -2.73 -15.51 5.69
N THR A 72 -2.92 -14.40 4.96
CA THR A 72 -3.58 -14.39 3.66
C THR A 72 -2.61 -14.53 2.48
N ILE A 73 -1.40 -13.96 2.58
CA ILE A 73 -0.35 -13.95 1.55
C ILE A 73 -0.07 -15.35 0.94
N PRO A 74 0.07 -16.44 1.72
CA PRO A 74 0.37 -17.77 1.18
C PRO A 74 -0.63 -18.20 0.09
N SER A 75 -1.92 -17.92 0.32
CA SER A 75 -3.04 -18.32 -0.56
C SER A 75 -3.19 -17.47 -1.83
N ARG A 76 -2.40 -16.41 -1.97
CA ARG A 76 -2.54 -15.38 -3.02
C ARG A 76 -1.33 -15.43 -3.95
N GLN A 77 -1.52 -14.98 -5.19
CA GLN A 77 -0.47 -14.93 -6.21
C GLN A 77 0.16 -13.54 -6.31
N SER A 78 -0.68 -12.50 -6.16
CA SER A 78 -0.27 -11.10 -6.29
C SER A 78 -0.82 -10.30 -5.13
N ILE A 79 -0.06 -9.29 -4.71
CA ILE A 79 -0.43 -8.33 -3.69
C ILE A 79 -0.34 -6.95 -4.30
N TYR A 80 -1.40 -6.18 -4.13
CA TYR A 80 -1.49 -4.79 -4.51
C TYR A 80 -1.68 -3.97 -3.25
N MET A 81 -0.85 -2.97 -3.02
CA MET A 81 -1.00 -2.14 -1.84
C MET A 81 -0.74 -0.66 -2.08
N THR A 82 -1.53 0.19 -1.44
CA THR A 82 -1.24 1.62 -1.36
C THR A 82 -0.17 1.86 -0.30
N ILE A 83 0.87 2.62 -0.64
CA ILE A 83 1.98 2.90 0.29
C ILE A 83 1.71 4.15 1.14
N SER A 84 2.13 4.11 2.41
CA SER A 84 1.97 5.21 3.37
C SER A 84 3.10 6.24 3.30
N LEU A 85 2.75 7.50 3.59
CA LEU A 85 3.68 8.65 3.74
C LEU A 85 4.05 8.92 5.22
N SER A 86 3.87 7.94 6.10
CA SER A 86 4.18 8.07 7.53
C SER A 86 5.15 6.97 7.97
N ARG A 87 5.97 7.22 9.01
CA ARG A 87 6.93 6.23 9.53
C ARG A 87 6.24 4.93 9.98
N PHE A 88 5.17 5.04 10.78
CA PHE A 88 4.44 3.88 11.26
C PHE A 88 3.72 3.12 10.14
N GLY A 89 3.13 3.85 9.18
CA GLY A 89 2.54 3.23 8.01
C GLY A 89 3.58 2.53 7.13
N PHE A 90 4.76 3.12 6.95
CA PHE A 90 5.87 2.49 6.24
C PHE A 90 6.34 1.21 6.94
N ILE A 91 6.46 1.19 8.27
CA ILE A 91 6.84 -0.04 9.00
C ILE A 91 5.82 -1.16 8.75
N ARG A 92 4.53 -0.85 8.83
CA ARG A 92 3.46 -1.81 8.47
C ARG A 92 3.63 -2.30 7.04
N ASP A 93 3.84 -1.37 6.10
CA ASP A 93 3.95 -1.71 4.68
C ASP A 93 5.19 -2.58 4.41
N MET A 94 6.31 -2.24 5.02
CA MET A 94 7.56 -3.00 5.00
C MET A 94 7.35 -4.44 5.47
N LEU A 95 6.71 -4.66 6.62
CA LEU A 95 6.45 -6.00 7.16
C LEU A 95 5.62 -6.86 6.19
N VAL A 96 4.68 -6.25 5.46
CA VAL A 96 3.87 -6.94 4.45
C VAL A 96 4.70 -7.23 3.18
N ILE A 97 5.46 -6.25 2.70
CA ILE A 97 6.31 -6.37 1.50
C ILE A 97 7.36 -7.46 1.67
N TRP A 98 8.05 -7.48 2.82
CA TRP A 98 9.09 -8.48 3.09
C TRP A 98 8.52 -9.89 3.17
N ALA A 99 7.38 -10.08 3.85
CA ALA A 99 6.70 -11.38 3.88
C ALA A 99 6.27 -11.83 2.48
N ALA A 100 5.68 -10.93 1.70
CA ALA A 100 5.30 -11.20 0.31
C ALA A 100 6.50 -11.61 -0.56
N TRP A 101 7.61 -10.89 -0.42
CA TRP A 101 8.83 -11.12 -1.18
C TRP A 101 9.47 -12.46 -0.82
N LEU A 102 9.56 -12.80 0.48
CA LEU A 102 10.06 -14.08 0.95
C LEU A 102 9.25 -15.26 0.38
N MET A 103 7.94 -15.06 0.21
CA MET A 103 7.04 -16.04 -0.40
C MET A 103 6.95 -15.93 -1.93
N ARG A 104 7.87 -15.19 -2.56
CA ARG A 104 8.00 -14.99 -4.02
C ARG A 104 6.72 -14.53 -4.70
N LYS A 105 5.93 -13.70 -4.01
CA LYS A 105 4.68 -13.15 -4.56
C LYS A 105 4.97 -11.98 -5.49
N ARG A 106 4.07 -11.72 -6.44
CA ARG A 106 4.10 -10.49 -7.24
C ARG A 106 3.64 -9.32 -6.37
N ILE A 107 4.46 -8.29 -6.24
CA ILE A 107 4.21 -7.14 -5.37
C ILE A 107 4.00 -5.91 -6.26
N VAL A 108 2.82 -5.31 -6.17
CA VAL A 108 2.48 -4.06 -6.85
C VAL A 108 2.21 -3.01 -5.78
N LEU A 109 3.06 -1.98 -5.75
CA LEU A 109 2.89 -0.84 -4.86
C LEU A 109 2.17 0.27 -5.63
N HIS A 110 1.35 1.07 -4.95
CA HIS A 110 0.69 2.23 -5.56
C HIS A 110 0.87 3.46 -4.67
N LEU A 111 1.53 4.48 -5.22
CA LEU A 111 1.54 5.80 -4.63
C LEU A 111 0.32 6.59 -5.11
N LYS A 112 -0.62 6.83 -4.19
CA LYS A 112 -1.75 7.72 -4.41
C LYS A 112 -1.35 9.13 -3.94
N GLY A 113 -0.91 9.99 -4.87
CA GLY A 113 -0.47 11.36 -4.60
C GLY A 113 1.05 11.56 -4.76
N GLY A 114 1.58 12.64 -4.18
CA GLY A 114 3.02 12.97 -4.19
C GLY A 114 3.61 13.05 -2.78
N GLY A 115 4.87 13.49 -2.69
CA GLY A 115 5.56 13.76 -1.42
C GLY A 115 6.35 12.58 -0.85
N TYR A 116 6.45 11.46 -1.56
CA TYR A 116 7.20 10.30 -1.09
C TYR A 116 8.71 10.57 -1.03
N LYS A 117 9.24 11.36 -1.97
CA LYS A 117 10.65 11.80 -1.95
C LYS A 117 10.95 12.68 -0.74
N ILE A 118 10.03 13.57 -0.38
CA ILE A 118 10.14 14.43 0.81
C ILE A 118 10.07 13.57 2.08
N PHE A 119 9.11 12.63 2.14
CA PHE A 119 9.05 11.66 3.23
C PHE A 119 10.38 10.93 3.39
N TYR A 120 10.95 10.41 2.30
CA TYR A 120 12.26 9.75 2.30
C TYR A 120 13.39 10.67 2.80
N SER A 121 13.50 11.89 2.26
CA SER A 121 14.62 12.80 2.58
C SER A 121 14.63 13.24 4.05
N GLN A 122 13.46 13.26 4.70
CA GLN A 122 13.30 13.60 6.13
C GLN A 122 13.62 12.43 7.09
N GLN A 123 13.97 11.25 6.57
CA GLN A 123 14.35 10.10 7.39
C GLN A 123 15.85 10.06 7.70
N SER A 124 16.21 9.32 8.76
CA SER A 124 17.62 9.03 9.04
C SER A 124 18.24 8.20 7.91
N LYS A 125 19.57 8.26 7.74
CA LYS A 125 20.29 7.51 6.68
C LYS A 125 20.01 6.02 6.71
N TRP A 126 19.93 5.44 7.91
CA TRP A 126 19.54 4.05 8.09
C TRP A 126 18.12 3.77 7.59
N LEU A 127 17.13 4.59 7.96
CA LEU A 127 15.76 4.38 7.53
C LEU A 127 15.58 4.66 6.02
N GLN A 128 16.31 5.62 5.45
CA GLN A 128 16.40 5.83 4.00
C GLN A 128 16.87 4.55 3.28
N TYR A 129 17.93 3.91 3.77
CA TYR A 129 18.41 2.65 3.22
C TYR A 129 17.33 1.56 3.30
N VAL A 130 16.69 1.40 4.47
CA VAL A 130 15.60 0.42 4.65
C VAL A 130 14.42 0.68 3.72
N ILE A 131 14.03 1.95 3.52
CA ILE A 131 12.97 2.33 2.56
C ILE A 131 13.38 1.94 1.14
N ALA A 132 14.59 2.32 0.70
CA ALA A 132 15.06 2.05 -0.65
C ALA A 132 15.12 0.54 -0.93
N VAL A 133 15.68 -0.25 0.00
CA VAL A 133 15.72 -1.71 -0.10
C VAL A 133 14.30 -2.27 -0.16
N THR A 134 13.41 -1.87 0.74
CA THR A 134 12.03 -2.37 0.79
C THR A 134 11.28 -2.10 -0.52
N LEU A 135 11.38 -0.89 -1.07
CA LEU A 135 10.73 -0.55 -2.34
C LEU A 135 11.32 -1.32 -3.52
N SER A 136 12.63 -1.59 -3.50
CA SER A 136 13.30 -2.39 -4.52
C SER A 136 12.80 -3.84 -4.60
N LEU A 137 12.21 -4.38 -3.52
CA LEU A 137 11.61 -5.72 -3.50
C LEU A 137 10.30 -5.80 -4.31
N SER A 138 9.69 -4.66 -4.64
CA SER A 138 8.47 -4.63 -5.44
C SER A 138 8.73 -5.11 -6.88
N THR A 139 7.70 -5.72 -7.47
CA THR A 139 7.71 -6.06 -8.89
C THR A 139 7.39 -4.81 -9.72
N HIS A 140 6.39 -4.04 -9.30
CA HIS A 140 5.96 -2.81 -9.97
C HIS A 140 5.58 -1.74 -8.94
N ILE A 141 5.78 -0.48 -9.29
CA ILE A 141 5.27 0.67 -8.55
C ILE A 141 4.39 1.49 -9.49
N VAL A 142 3.14 1.70 -9.09
CA VAL A 142 2.15 2.47 -9.82
C VAL A 142 2.14 3.91 -9.29
N VAL A 143 2.16 4.87 -10.20
CA VAL A 143 2.03 6.31 -9.91
C VAL A 143 0.98 6.94 -10.82
N LEU A 144 0.39 8.07 -10.39
CA LEU A 144 -0.76 8.68 -11.07
C LEU A 144 -0.40 9.58 -12.28
N GLY A 145 0.88 9.87 -12.49
CA GLY A 145 1.35 10.71 -13.59
C GLY A 145 2.87 10.64 -13.73
N ASP A 146 3.41 11.04 -14.89
CA ASP A 146 4.84 10.96 -15.17
C ASP A 146 5.70 11.81 -14.22
N LEU A 147 5.20 12.97 -13.79
CA LEU A 147 5.89 13.81 -12.80
C LEU A 147 6.11 13.08 -11.47
N LEU A 148 5.25 12.12 -11.12
CA LEU A 148 5.37 11.36 -9.88
C LEU A 148 6.43 10.25 -9.95
N ARG A 149 7.04 10.00 -11.11
CA ARG A 149 8.16 9.07 -11.23
C ARG A 149 9.37 9.52 -10.41
N GLU A 150 9.60 10.83 -10.36
CA GLU A 150 10.71 11.43 -9.61
C GLU A 150 10.65 11.13 -8.10
N GLN A 151 9.47 10.72 -7.61
CA GLN A 151 9.25 10.37 -6.21
C GLN A 151 10.05 9.14 -5.75
N PHE A 152 10.68 8.40 -6.68
CA PHE A 152 11.38 7.15 -6.44
C PHE A 152 12.82 7.13 -6.98
N ASP A 153 13.36 8.27 -7.42
CA ASP A 153 14.70 8.36 -8.02
C ASP A 153 15.85 7.84 -7.12
N PHE A 154 15.63 7.82 -5.80
CA PHE A 154 16.55 7.25 -4.82
C PHE A 154 16.59 5.71 -4.79
N VAL A 155 15.71 5.03 -5.53
CA VAL A 155 15.69 3.56 -5.64
C VAL A 155 16.36 3.14 -6.94
N SER A 156 17.49 2.43 -6.83
CA SER A 156 18.21 1.90 -7.99
C SER A 156 17.36 0.95 -8.83
N GLY A 157 17.40 1.10 -10.16
CA GLY A 157 16.68 0.23 -11.10
C GLY A 157 15.16 0.34 -11.05
N ILE A 158 14.60 1.39 -10.42
CA ILE A 158 13.15 1.53 -10.25
C ILE A 158 12.43 1.89 -11.55
N ASN A 159 13.11 2.52 -12.51
CA ASN A 159 12.50 3.05 -13.73
C ASN A 159 11.77 1.96 -14.53
N ASP A 160 12.34 0.75 -14.60
CA ASP A 160 11.72 -0.39 -15.30
C ASP A 160 10.47 -0.91 -14.60
N LYS A 161 10.39 -0.69 -13.28
CA LYS A 161 9.29 -1.11 -12.40
C LYS A 161 8.18 -0.07 -12.30
N LEU A 162 8.46 1.19 -12.62
CA LEU A 162 7.49 2.28 -12.56
C LEU A 162 6.47 2.18 -13.70
N LYS A 163 5.19 2.18 -13.35
CA LYS A 163 4.06 2.23 -14.28
C LYS A 163 3.19 3.43 -13.95
N VAL A 164 2.93 4.25 -14.96
CA VAL A 164 2.03 5.39 -14.83
C VAL A 164 0.62 4.93 -15.17
N VAL A 165 -0.29 5.06 -14.22
CA VAL A 165 -1.72 4.77 -14.39
C VAL A 165 -2.48 5.99 -13.86
N PRO A 166 -3.03 6.83 -14.75
CA PRO A 166 -3.81 8.00 -14.35
C PRO A 166 -4.94 7.61 -13.40
N ASN A 167 -5.29 8.52 -12.49
CA ASN A 167 -6.40 8.27 -11.58
C ASN A 167 -7.70 8.15 -12.37
N GLY A 168 -8.49 7.12 -12.08
CA GLY A 168 -9.83 7.02 -12.65
C GLY A 168 -10.75 8.07 -12.04
N LEU A 169 -11.58 8.69 -12.87
CA LEU A 169 -12.73 9.46 -12.40
C LEU A 169 -13.85 8.46 -12.08
N THR A 170 -14.46 8.58 -10.90
CA THR A 170 -15.74 7.92 -10.64
C THR A 170 -16.76 8.55 -11.58
N LYS A 171 -17.48 7.73 -12.35
CA LYS A 171 -18.64 8.23 -13.11
C LYS A 171 -19.68 8.64 -12.09
N ASP A 172 -20.02 9.92 -12.06
CA ASP A 172 -21.24 10.43 -11.42
C ASP A 172 -22.48 9.80 -12.06
#